data_AF-A0A812IWX9-F1
#
_entry.id   AF-A0A812IWX9-F1
#
_cell.length_a   1.000
_cell.length_b   1.000
_cell.length_c   1.000
_cell.angle_alpha   90.00
_cell.angle_beta   90.00
_cell.angle_gamma   90.00
#
_symmetry.space_group_name_H-M   'P 1'
#
loop_
_entity.id
_entity.type
_entity.pdbx_description
1 polymer ?
#
loop_
_entity_poly.entity_id
_entity_poly.type
_entity_poly.pdbx_seq_one_letter_code
_entity_poly.pdbx_strand_id
1 'polypeptide(L)'
;LYSAVQPVSFWLELGAFEGGSAILTAQRVNLHGLNTSVVAVDTFLGDAHVIWERTREERFRKNLLRPDGTVALYDRFRSNVHDAGLQMCILPLPATSVVALKLMASLAARHVTPLPQVIYLDSAHEGGEVLLELRLAWKALSPGGILFGDDWVFAAGDNCVQEDVLKFAAEVEADLDDDLGKEVQGLRTLGRVRAGVFVSYQSFQWFMRKRLVAQAEATRERADPGSGYSCWSDGFDAKLCCDEKKYGPGGEA
;
A
#
# COMPACT_ATOMS: atom_id res chain seq x y z
N LEU A 1 17.20 27.46 -5.06
CA LEU A 1 15.98 27.26 -4.25
C LEU A 1 15.82 25.76 -4.07
N TYR A 2 16.27 25.22 -2.93
CA TYR A 2 16.04 23.81 -2.62
C TYR A 2 14.53 23.61 -2.52
N SER A 3 13.95 22.87 -3.46
CA SER A 3 12.55 22.46 -3.35
C SER A 3 12.48 21.56 -2.11
N ALA A 4 11.97 22.10 -1.00
CA ALA A 4 11.82 21.33 0.22
C ALA A 4 10.88 20.16 -0.09
N VAL A 5 11.38 18.93 0.07
CA VAL A 5 10.59 17.70 -0.05
C VAL A 5 9.35 17.89 0.83
N GLN A 6 8.16 17.83 0.24
CA GLN A 6 6.91 17.94 0.99
C GLN A 6 6.88 16.79 2.02
N PRO A 7 6.52 17.04 3.29
CA PRO A 7 6.37 15.98 4.27
C PRO A 7 5.33 14.97 3.78
N VAL A 8 5.62 13.68 3.93
CA VAL A 8 4.72 12.60 3.52
C VAL A 8 3.45 12.67 4.35
N SER A 9 2.30 12.85 3.72
CA SER A 9 0.99 12.91 4.39
C SER A 9 0.09 11.74 4.03
N PHE A 10 0.39 11.03 2.94
CA PHE A 10 -0.40 9.92 2.44
C PHE A 10 0.50 8.78 1.96
N TRP A 11 0.42 7.67 2.70
CA TRP A 11 1.06 6.40 2.41
C TRP A 11 0.02 5.36 1.99
N LEU A 12 0.24 4.68 0.87
CA LEU A 12 -0.61 3.60 0.39
C LEU A 12 0.18 2.28 0.44
N GLU A 13 -0.38 1.27 1.08
CA GLU A 13 0.18 -0.08 1.16
C GLU A 13 -0.75 -1.05 0.45
N LEU A 14 -0.21 -1.88 -0.43
CA LEU A 14 -0.92 -2.89 -1.22
C LEU A 14 -0.40 -4.26 -0.82
N GLY A 15 -1.25 -5.10 -0.20
CA GLY A 15 -0.85 -6.38 0.40
C GLY A 15 -0.69 -6.31 1.93
N ALA A 16 -1.69 -5.78 2.63
CA ALA A 16 -1.57 -5.51 4.07
C ALA A 16 -1.60 -6.77 4.97
N PHE A 17 -2.15 -7.89 4.51
CA PHE A 17 -2.28 -9.15 5.25
C PHE A 17 -2.79 -8.96 6.70
N GLU A 18 -1.99 -9.34 7.72
CA GLU A 18 -2.31 -9.17 9.15
C GLU A 18 -1.91 -7.77 9.70
N GLY A 19 -1.30 -6.91 8.87
CA GLY A 19 -1.05 -5.49 9.16
C GLY A 19 0.32 -5.17 9.76
N GLY A 20 1.26 -6.12 9.82
CA GLY A 20 2.56 -5.92 10.48
C GLY A 20 3.38 -4.75 9.92
N SER A 21 3.48 -4.67 8.59
CA SER A 21 4.12 -3.57 7.84
C SER A 21 3.41 -2.23 8.05
N ALA A 22 2.09 -2.19 7.89
CA ALA A 22 1.29 -0.98 8.12
C ALA A 22 1.43 -0.45 9.56
N ILE A 23 1.41 -1.35 10.56
CA ILE A 23 1.60 -1.02 11.98
C ILE A 23 3.00 -0.43 12.20
N LEU A 24 4.04 -1.09 11.69
CA LEU A 24 5.41 -0.58 11.80
C LEU A 24 5.54 0.81 11.16
N THR A 25 4.97 1.00 9.97
CA THR A 25 4.94 2.29 9.26
C THR A 25 4.29 3.37 10.11
N ALA A 26 3.08 3.12 10.63
CA ALA A 26 2.35 4.07 11.45
C ALA A 26 3.07 4.39 12.78
N GLN A 27 3.72 3.41 13.40
CA GLN A 27 4.58 3.65 14.57
C GLN A 27 5.76 4.57 14.24
N ARG A 28 6.39 4.41 13.08
CA ARG A 28 7.49 5.27 12.63
C ARG A 28 7.00 6.67 12.30
N VAL A 29 5.86 6.80 11.63
CA VAL A 29 5.17 8.08 11.38
C VAL A 29 4.96 8.83 12.70
N ASN A 30 4.39 8.17 13.70
CA ASN A 30 4.15 8.77 15.02
C ASN A 30 5.45 9.13 15.75
N LEU A 31 6.45 8.24 15.72
CA LEU A 31 7.76 8.49 16.33
C LEU A 31 8.44 9.75 15.77
N HIS A 32 8.26 10.01 14.47
CA HIS A 32 8.81 11.17 13.79
C HIS A 32 7.88 12.39 13.80
N GLY A 33 6.72 12.32 14.46
CA GLY A 33 5.74 13.42 14.52
C GLY A 33 5.16 13.81 13.17
N LEU A 34 5.11 12.87 12.22
CA LEU A 34 4.57 13.11 10.88
C LEU A 34 3.04 12.98 10.92
N ASN A 35 2.35 13.92 10.27
CA ASN A 35 0.90 13.83 10.07
C ASN A 35 0.58 13.00 8.82
N THR A 36 0.89 11.70 8.87
CA THR A 36 0.71 10.77 7.75
C THR A 36 -0.46 9.83 8.00
N SER A 37 -1.35 9.74 7.02
CA SER A 37 -2.38 8.68 6.95
C SER A 37 -1.84 7.48 6.17
N VAL A 38 -2.02 6.28 6.71
CA VAL A 38 -1.66 5.02 6.06
C VAL A 38 -2.95 4.34 5.59
N VAL A 39 -3.09 4.11 4.29
CA VAL A 39 -4.18 3.31 3.73
C VAL A 39 -3.63 1.92 3.42
N ALA A 40 -4.11 0.92 4.14
CA ALA A 40 -3.71 -0.48 3.99
C ALA A 40 -4.75 -1.22 3.15
N VAL A 41 -4.35 -1.65 1.97
CA VAL A 41 -5.21 -2.34 1.00
C VAL A 41 -4.90 -3.82 1.00
N ASP A 42 -5.94 -4.63 1.08
CA ASP A 42 -5.85 -6.07 0.84
C ASP A 42 -7.25 -6.58 0.46
N THR A 43 -7.32 -7.73 -0.20
CA THR A 43 -8.59 -8.45 -0.31
C THR A 43 -9.02 -9.05 1.03
N PHE A 44 -8.05 -9.28 1.92
CA PHE A 44 -8.13 -10.05 3.16
C PHE A 44 -8.60 -11.50 2.96
N LEU A 45 -8.40 -12.03 1.75
CA LEU A 45 -8.70 -13.42 1.40
C LEU A 45 -7.46 -14.31 1.41
N GLY A 46 -6.26 -13.69 1.49
CA GLY A 46 -4.96 -14.33 1.43
C GLY A 46 -4.67 -15.00 0.08
N ASP A 47 -3.40 -15.31 -0.14
CA ASP A 47 -2.94 -15.94 -1.37
C ASP A 47 -3.31 -17.44 -1.46
N ALA A 48 -3.39 -17.96 -2.70
CA ALA A 48 -3.60 -19.37 -3.03
C ALA A 48 -2.69 -20.30 -2.20
N HIS A 49 -1.40 -20.03 -2.18
CA HIS A 49 -0.40 -20.86 -1.49
C HIS A 49 -0.46 -20.73 0.04
N VAL A 50 -0.94 -19.59 0.54
CA VAL A 50 -1.01 -19.30 1.99
C VAL A 50 -2.26 -19.89 2.63
N ILE A 51 -3.41 -19.81 1.93
CA ILE A 51 -4.72 -20.17 2.49
C ILE A 51 -5.29 -21.45 1.86
N TRP A 52 -5.18 -21.61 0.54
CA TRP A 52 -6.03 -22.55 -0.20
C TRP A 52 -5.32 -23.87 -0.50
N GLU A 53 -4.04 -23.82 -0.88
CA GLU A 53 -3.26 -25.00 -1.29
C GLU A 53 -2.60 -25.77 -0.13
N ARG A 54 -2.74 -25.27 1.10
CA ARG A 54 -2.20 -25.92 2.30
C ARG A 54 -2.90 -27.23 2.63
N THR A 55 -2.21 -28.16 3.28
CA THR A 55 -2.87 -29.35 3.83
C THR A 55 -3.91 -28.96 4.88
N ARG A 56 -4.85 -29.86 5.18
CA ARG A 56 -5.87 -29.63 6.20
C ARG A 56 -5.22 -29.24 7.53
N GLU A 57 -4.19 -29.97 7.94
CA GLU A 57 -3.45 -29.77 9.18
C GLU A 57 -2.73 -28.40 9.22
N GLU A 58 -2.19 -27.94 8.10
CA GLU A 58 -1.53 -26.63 7.99
C GLU A 58 -2.53 -25.46 8.04
N ARG A 59 -3.71 -25.61 7.41
CA ARG A 59 -4.78 -24.59 7.46
C ARG A 59 -5.29 -24.39 8.88
N PHE A 60 -5.45 -25.47 9.65
CA PHE A 60 -5.88 -25.42 11.04
C PHE A 60 -4.81 -24.84 11.98
N ARG A 61 -3.50 -24.99 11.71
CA ARG A 61 -2.46 -24.41 12.58
C ARG A 61 -2.46 -22.89 12.61
N LYS A 62 -2.79 -22.24 11.49
CA LYS A 62 -2.87 -20.78 11.44
C LYS A 62 -4.26 -20.24 11.81
N ASN A 63 -5.33 -21.05 11.87
CA ASN A 63 -6.71 -20.59 12.13
C ASN A 63 -7.14 -19.39 11.26
N LEU A 64 -6.67 -19.34 10.01
CA LEU A 64 -7.04 -18.28 9.06
C LEU A 64 -8.30 -18.63 8.27
N LEU A 65 -8.53 -19.91 7.96
CA LEU A 65 -9.75 -20.38 7.32
C LEU A 65 -10.73 -20.87 8.39
N ARG A 66 -11.94 -20.32 8.38
CA ARG A 66 -13.02 -20.69 9.29
C ARG A 66 -13.82 -21.90 8.77
N PRO A 67 -14.53 -22.65 9.64
CA PRO A 67 -15.37 -23.76 9.21
C PRO A 67 -16.47 -23.40 8.20
N ASP A 68 -16.89 -22.13 8.16
CA ASP A 68 -17.89 -21.61 7.22
C ASP A 68 -17.31 -21.18 5.86
N GLY A 69 -15.99 -21.36 5.65
CA GLY A 69 -15.28 -20.99 4.42
C GLY A 69 -14.81 -19.53 4.38
N THR A 70 -15.07 -18.72 5.41
CA THR A 70 -14.59 -17.33 5.48
C THR A 70 -13.14 -17.27 5.97
N VAL A 71 -12.46 -16.17 5.63
CA VAL A 71 -11.06 -15.93 6.02
C VAL A 71 -11.00 -14.91 7.16
N ALA A 72 -10.28 -15.24 8.24
CA ALA A 72 -10.14 -14.44 9.45
C ALA A 72 -9.14 -13.29 9.36
N LEU A 73 -8.54 -13.09 8.19
CA LEU A 73 -7.41 -12.19 7.99
C LEU A 73 -7.80 -10.72 8.24
N TYR A 74 -8.98 -10.30 7.77
CA TYR A 74 -9.47 -8.95 8.05
C TYR A 74 -9.73 -8.70 9.54
N ASP A 75 -10.24 -9.71 10.25
CA ASP A 75 -10.48 -9.62 11.68
C ASP A 75 -9.18 -9.52 12.46
N ARG A 76 -8.16 -10.29 12.06
CA ARG A 76 -6.81 -10.21 12.62
C ARG A 76 -6.17 -8.86 12.38
N PHE A 77 -6.21 -8.37 11.15
CA PHE A 77 -5.70 -7.05 10.81
C PHE A 77 -6.31 -5.98 11.73
N ARG A 78 -7.63 -5.96 11.87
CA ARG A 78 -8.33 -5.00 12.72
C ARG A 78 -7.94 -5.14 14.20
N SER A 79 -7.86 -6.38 14.72
CA SER A 79 -7.42 -6.63 16.09
C SER A 79 -5.99 -6.12 16.31
N ASN A 80 -5.06 -6.47 15.43
CA ASN A 80 -3.65 -6.08 15.53
C ASN A 80 -3.49 -4.55 15.49
N VAL A 81 -4.20 -3.87 14.59
CA VAL A 81 -4.17 -2.39 14.51
C VAL A 81 -4.76 -1.74 15.76
N HIS A 82 -5.85 -2.29 16.29
CA HIS A 82 -6.48 -1.81 17.52
C HIS A 82 -5.58 -2.01 18.74
N ASP A 83 -5.00 -3.20 18.88
CA ASP A 83 -4.10 -3.55 19.99
C ASP A 83 -2.83 -2.69 19.97
N ALA A 84 -2.39 -2.26 18.78
CA ALA A 84 -1.30 -1.31 18.61
C ALA A 84 -1.70 0.16 18.84
N GLY A 85 -3.00 0.47 18.99
CA GLY A 85 -3.53 1.82 19.18
C GLY A 85 -3.44 2.73 17.95
N LEU A 86 -3.45 2.15 16.74
CA LEU A 86 -3.17 2.85 15.49
C LEU A 86 -4.38 3.01 14.57
N GLN A 87 -5.58 2.69 15.06
CA GLN A 87 -6.82 2.79 14.30
C GLN A 87 -7.09 4.20 13.72
N MET A 88 -6.59 5.26 14.37
CA MET A 88 -6.74 6.63 13.87
C MET A 88 -5.71 7.03 12.80
N CYS A 89 -4.67 6.22 12.58
CA CYS A 89 -3.61 6.46 11.59
C CYS A 89 -3.75 5.51 10.38
N ILE A 90 -4.25 4.30 10.61
CA ILE A 90 -4.37 3.25 9.59
C ILE A 90 -5.82 3.06 9.17
N LEU A 91 -6.11 3.31 7.89
CA LEU A 91 -7.40 3.03 7.24
C LEU A 91 -7.30 1.71 6.46
N PRO A 92 -8.03 0.65 6.84
CA PRO A 92 -8.16 -0.53 5.99
C PRO A 92 -9.05 -0.24 4.77
N LEU A 93 -8.65 -0.72 3.59
CA LEU A 93 -9.45 -0.72 2.37
C LEU A 93 -9.52 -2.14 1.77
N PRO A 94 -10.62 -2.88 2.03
CA PRO A 94 -10.85 -4.19 1.43
C PRO A 94 -11.05 -4.09 -0.09
N ALA A 95 -10.00 -4.35 -0.87
CA ALA A 95 -10.00 -4.27 -2.32
C ALA A 95 -8.79 -5.00 -2.92
N THR A 96 -8.87 -5.36 -4.21
CA THR A 96 -7.65 -5.71 -4.95
C THR A 96 -6.79 -4.47 -5.17
N SER A 97 -5.48 -4.66 -5.33
CA SER A 97 -4.55 -3.56 -5.63
C SER A 97 -4.97 -2.77 -6.88
N VAL A 98 -5.38 -3.46 -7.94
CA VAL A 98 -5.90 -2.84 -9.17
C VAL A 98 -7.11 -1.93 -8.91
N VAL A 99 -8.05 -2.37 -8.08
CA VAL A 99 -9.23 -1.56 -7.73
C VAL A 99 -8.82 -0.34 -6.92
N ALA A 100 -7.98 -0.52 -5.90
CA ALA A 100 -7.52 0.57 -5.05
C ALA A 100 -6.72 1.62 -5.83
N LEU A 101 -5.80 1.20 -6.71
CA LEU A 101 -5.00 2.12 -7.53
C LEU A 101 -5.86 2.93 -8.50
N LYS A 102 -6.86 2.31 -9.13
CA LYS A 102 -7.84 3.02 -9.97
C LYS A 102 -8.69 3.99 -9.16
N LEU A 103 -9.08 3.60 -7.94
CA LEU A 103 -9.82 4.46 -7.02
C LEU A 103 -8.99 5.69 -6.66
N MET A 104 -7.72 5.51 -6.26
CA MET A 104 -6.83 6.62 -5.90
C MET A 104 -6.65 7.60 -7.06
N ALA A 105 -6.40 7.09 -8.27
CA ALA A 105 -6.29 7.94 -9.46
C ALA A 105 -7.60 8.70 -9.76
N SER A 106 -8.76 8.04 -9.63
CA SER A 106 -10.07 8.65 -9.86
C SER A 106 -10.38 9.73 -8.82
N LEU A 107 -10.14 9.46 -7.53
CA LEU A 107 -10.38 10.42 -6.45
C LEU A 107 -9.45 11.63 -6.56
N ALA A 108 -8.19 11.43 -6.95
CA ALA A 108 -7.27 12.52 -7.22
C ALA A 108 -7.68 13.39 -8.40
N ALA A 109 -8.11 12.79 -9.51
CA ALA A 109 -8.64 13.55 -10.65
C ALA A 109 -9.89 14.38 -10.29
N ARG A 110 -10.67 13.91 -9.30
CA ARG A 110 -11.85 14.59 -8.76
C ARG A 110 -11.52 15.56 -7.61
N HIS A 111 -10.24 15.76 -7.28
CA HIS A 111 -9.77 16.61 -6.19
C HIS A 111 -10.33 16.22 -4.80
N VAL A 112 -10.68 14.93 -4.60
CA VAL A 112 -11.19 14.42 -3.32
C VAL A 112 -10.04 14.09 -2.35
N THR A 113 -8.95 13.52 -2.86
CA THR A 113 -7.71 13.25 -2.10
C THR A 113 -6.50 13.54 -2.99
N PRO A 114 -5.34 13.95 -2.47
CA PRO A 114 -4.12 13.93 -3.25
C PRO A 114 -3.75 12.50 -3.67
N LEU A 115 -2.84 12.40 -4.65
CA LEU A 115 -2.15 11.14 -4.92
C LEU A 115 -1.22 10.78 -3.74
N PRO A 116 -1.04 9.49 -3.41
CA PRO A 116 -0.07 9.05 -2.41
C PRO A 116 1.35 9.49 -2.77
N GLN A 117 2.12 9.89 -1.75
CA GLN A 117 3.55 10.20 -1.91
C GLN A 117 4.43 8.96 -1.71
N VAL A 118 3.89 7.93 -1.05
CA VAL A 118 4.55 6.63 -0.91
C VAL A 118 3.56 5.54 -1.27
N ILE A 119 3.99 4.61 -2.13
CA ILE A 119 3.27 3.37 -2.40
C ILE A 119 4.21 2.20 -2.08
N TYR A 120 3.74 1.28 -1.23
CA TYR A 120 4.38 0.00 -0.93
C TYR A 120 3.63 -1.14 -1.62
N LEU A 121 4.33 -1.97 -2.40
CA LEU A 121 3.79 -3.14 -3.10
C LEU A 121 4.25 -4.46 -2.47
N ASP A 122 3.29 -5.26 -2.03
CA ASP A 122 3.47 -6.59 -1.44
C ASP A 122 2.24 -7.49 -1.72
N SER A 123 1.53 -7.22 -2.84
CA SER A 123 0.22 -7.87 -3.12
C SER A 123 0.27 -8.98 -4.16
N ALA A 124 1.23 -8.94 -5.09
CA ALA A 124 1.36 -9.87 -6.21
C ALA A 124 2.74 -10.52 -6.22
N HIS A 125 2.79 -11.82 -6.52
CA HIS A 125 4.00 -12.64 -6.50
C HIS A 125 4.21 -13.42 -7.79
N GLU A 126 3.43 -13.11 -8.83
CA GLU A 126 3.50 -13.77 -10.14
C GLU A 126 3.96 -12.80 -11.25
N GLY A 127 4.77 -13.32 -12.17
CA GLY A 127 5.23 -12.56 -13.33
C GLY A 127 4.07 -12.10 -14.22
N GLY A 128 4.09 -10.83 -14.61
CA GLY A 128 3.03 -10.16 -15.35
C GLY A 128 2.00 -9.45 -14.47
N GLU A 129 1.66 -10.01 -13.31
CA GLU A 129 0.79 -9.35 -12.33
C GLU A 129 1.52 -8.20 -11.64
N VAL A 130 2.78 -8.43 -11.23
CA VAL A 130 3.67 -7.40 -10.66
C VAL A 130 3.86 -6.25 -11.65
N LEU A 131 4.13 -6.54 -12.93
CA LEU A 131 4.26 -5.50 -13.97
C LEU A 131 2.99 -4.67 -14.15
N LEU A 132 1.81 -5.30 -14.10
CA LEU A 132 0.54 -4.59 -14.17
C LEU A 132 0.37 -3.65 -12.96
N GLU A 133 0.65 -4.15 -11.77
CA GLU A 133 0.56 -3.38 -10.52
C GLU A 133 1.52 -2.19 -10.54
N LEU A 134 2.79 -2.40 -10.91
CA LEU A 134 3.81 -1.36 -11.06
C LEU A 134 3.33 -0.22 -11.97
N ARG A 135 2.77 -0.57 -13.15
CA ARG A 135 2.26 0.43 -14.11
C ARG A 135 1.08 1.23 -13.55
N LEU A 136 0.20 0.61 -12.77
CA LEU A 136 -0.92 1.30 -12.15
C LEU A 136 -0.46 2.15 -10.96
N ALA A 137 0.44 1.62 -10.13
CA ALA A 137 1.03 2.30 -8.99
C ALA A 137 1.78 3.56 -9.45
N TRP A 138 2.58 3.46 -10.51
CA TRP A 138 3.31 4.62 -11.04
C TRP A 138 2.40 5.75 -11.51
N LYS A 139 1.24 5.43 -12.08
CA LYS A 139 0.23 6.43 -12.48
C LYS A 139 -0.45 7.06 -11.26
N ALA A 140 -0.66 6.27 -10.21
CA ALA A 140 -1.25 6.73 -8.95
C ALA A 140 -0.24 7.40 -8.00
N LEU A 141 1.06 7.37 -8.30
CA LEU A 141 2.09 7.98 -7.46
C LEU A 141 2.29 9.47 -7.79
N SER A 142 2.32 10.31 -6.75
CA SER A 142 2.62 11.73 -6.90
C SER A 142 4.02 11.96 -7.50
N PRO A 143 4.25 13.03 -8.28
CA PRO A 143 5.61 13.44 -8.65
C PRO A 143 6.50 13.61 -7.41
N GLY A 144 7.75 13.16 -7.46
CA GLY A 144 8.65 13.11 -6.30
C GLY A 144 8.39 11.97 -5.32
N GLY A 145 7.32 11.19 -5.52
CA GLY A 145 6.94 10.10 -4.63
C GLY A 145 7.87 8.89 -4.76
N ILE A 146 7.81 8.02 -3.74
CA ILE A 146 8.57 6.77 -3.66
C ILE A 146 7.63 5.60 -3.94
N LEU A 147 8.01 4.75 -4.88
CA LEU A 147 7.43 3.44 -5.09
C LEU A 147 8.44 2.40 -4.62
N PHE A 148 8.03 1.51 -3.75
CA PHE A 148 8.90 0.44 -3.27
C PHE A 148 8.08 -0.82 -3.03
N GLY A 149 8.74 -1.96 -2.91
CA GLY A 149 8.06 -3.25 -2.71
C GLY A 149 8.98 -4.31 -2.17
N ASP A 150 8.40 -5.44 -1.80
CA ASP A 150 9.12 -6.59 -1.26
C ASP A 150 9.58 -7.56 -2.37
N ASP A 151 10.14 -8.68 -1.95
CA ASP A 151 10.36 -9.87 -2.78
C ASP A 151 11.31 -9.67 -3.97
N TRP A 152 12.26 -8.74 -3.85
CA TRP A 152 13.35 -8.64 -4.81
C TRP A 152 14.08 -9.99 -5.00
N VAL A 153 14.11 -10.80 -3.95
CA VAL A 153 14.49 -12.22 -3.98
C VAL A 153 13.41 -13.01 -3.23
N PHE A 154 12.42 -13.52 -3.95
CA PHE A 154 11.27 -14.23 -3.35
C PHE A 154 11.61 -15.66 -2.94
N ALA A 155 12.18 -16.45 -3.86
CA ALA A 155 12.57 -17.83 -3.61
C ALA A 155 13.78 -18.22 -4.47
N ALA A 156 14.52 -19.25 -4.06
CA ALA A 156 15.66 -19.73 -4.83
C ALA A 156 15.21 -20.24 -6.21
N GLY A 157 15.39 -19.41 -7.24
CA GLY A 157 15.08 -19.71 -8.64
C GLY A 157 13.84 -19.02 -9.22
N ASP A 158 13.07 -18.28 -8.40
CA ASP A 158 11.98 -17.43 -8.88
C ASP A 158 12.37 -15.96 -8.75
N ASN A 159 12.54 -15.31 -9.91
CA ASN A 159 12.95 -13.92 -10.03
C ASN A 159 11.85 -13.07 -10.69
N CYS A 160 10.60 -13.53 -10.72
CA CYS A 160 9.54 -12.85 -11.48
C CYS A 160 9.35 -11.38 -11.05
N VAL A 161 9.37 -11.09 -9.75
CA VAL A 161 9.31 -9.72 -9.20
C VAL A 161 10.48 -8.90 -9.71
N GLN A 162 11.70 -9.42 -9.61
CA GLN A 162 12.91 -8.75 -10.09
C GLN A 162 12.83 -8.44 -11.59
N GLU A 163 12.40 -9.42 -12.39
CA GLU A 163 12.27 -9.28 -13.85
C GLU A 163 11.25 -8.20 -14.22
N ASP A 164 10.08 -8.20 -13.59
CA ASP A 164 9.03 -7.22 -13.83
C ASP A 164 9.42 -5.82 -13.36
N VAL A 165 10.09 -5.70 -12.21
CA VAL A 165 10.63 -4.43 -11.71
C VAL A 165 11.67 -3.87 -12.68
N LEU A 166 12.60 -4.69 -13.18
CA LEU A 166 13.63 -4.26 -14.13
C LEU A 166 13.06 -3.89 -15.50
N LYS A 167 12.06 -4.66 -15.96
CA LYS A 167 11.32 -4.39 -17.20
C LYS A 167 10.55 -3.07 -17.09
N PHE A 168 9.82 -2.88 -16.01
CA PHE A 168 9.10 -1.63 -15.74
C PHE A 168 10.07 -0.45 -15.65
N ALA A 169 11.18 -0.57 -14.94
CA ALA A 169 12.19 0.48 -14.82
C ALA A 169 12.75 0.91 -16.19
N ALA A 170 12.86 -0.02 -17.15
CA ALA A 170 13.24 0.33 -18.53
C ALA A 170 12.13 1.12 -19.25
N GLU A 171 10.85 0.82 -19.00
CA GLU A 171 9.71 1.54 -19.57
C GLU A 171 9.63 3.00 -19.09
N VAL A 172 10.03 3.27 -17.85
CA VAL A 172 9.93 4.60 -17.22
C VAL A 172 11.28 5.27 -16.94
N GLU A 173 12.35 4.86 -17.61
CA GLU A 173 13.73 5.32 -17.33
C GLU A 173 13.86 6.86 -17.34
N ALA A 174 13.17 7.53 -18.26
CA ALA A 174 13.19 8.99 -18.35
C ALA A 174 12.56 9.70 -17.13
N ASP A 175 11.65 9.02 -16.43
CA ASP A 175 10.91 9.53 -15.27
C ASP A 175 11.52 9.10 -13.93
N LEU A 176 12.52 8.22 -13.96
CA LEU A 176 13.21 7.78 -12.75
C LEU A 176 14.17 8.85 -12.23
N ASP A 177 14.19 8.99 -10.92
CA ASP A 177 15.12 9.83 -10.21
C ASP A 177 16.25 8.99 -9.60
N ASP A 178 17.45 9.20 -10.15
CA ASP A 178 18.66 8.48 -9.77
C ASP A 178 19.40 9.10 -8.59
N ASP A 179 19.03 10.31 -8.17
CA ASP A 179 19.70 11.02 -7.09
C ASP A 179 19.24 10.55 -5.70
N LEU A 180 18.17 9.74 -5.61
CA LEU A 180 17.73 9.13 -4.36
C LEU A 180 18.91 8.45 -3.65
N GLY A 181 19.73 7.69 -4.38
CA GLY A 181 20.91 7.00 -3.86
C GLY A 181 21.95 7.93 -3.22
N LYS A 182 22.04 9.20 -3.66
CA LYS A 182 22.93 10.20 -3.08
C LYS A 182 22.38 10.74 -1.76
N GLU A 183 21.07 10.92 -1.67
CA GLU A 183 20.37 11.41 -0.48
C GLU A 183 20.36 10.35 0.63
N VAL A 184 20.30 9.07 0.27
CA VAL A 184 20.29 7.95 1.23
C VAL A 184 21.67 7.36 1.51
N GLN A 185 22.79 8.00 1.12
CA GLN A 185 24.15 7.45 1.33
C GLN A 185 24.48 7.13 2.80
N GLY A 186 23.80 7.78 3.75
CA GLY A 186 23.92 7.46 5.19
C GLY A 186 23.24 6.15 5.59
N LEU A 187 22.26 5.69 4.81
CA LEU A 187 21.60 4.39 4.94
C LEU A 187 22.46 3.35 4.21
N ARG A 188 23.43 2.75 4.92
CA ARG A 188 24.37 1.72 4.43
C ARG A 188 23.71 0.43 3.90
N THR A 189 22.39 0.44 3.75
CA THR A 189 21.55 -0.71 3.46
C THR A 189 20.99 -0.68 2.04
N LEU A 190 21.12 0.40 1.27
CA LEU A 190 20.58 0.53 -0.09
C LEU A 190 21.70 0.48 -1.16
N GLY A 191 21.67 -0.55 -2.01
CA GLY A 191 22.54 -0.69 -3.18
C GLY A 191 21.83 -0.28 -4.46
N ARG A 192 22.52 0.46 -5.33
CA ARG A 192 22.02 0.84 -6.67
C ARG A 192 22.21 -0.33 -7.64
N VAL A 193 21.12 -0.83 -8.22
CA VAL A 193 21.16 -1.94 -9.20
C VAL A 193 21.28 -1.40 -10.63
N ARG A 194 20.54 -0.33 -10.92
CA ARG A 194 20.61 0.43 -12.18
C ARG A 194 20.21 1.89 -11.93
N ALA A 195 20.28 2.72 -12.96
CA ALA A 195 19.82 4.09 -12.85
C ALA A 195 18.36 4.15 -12.35
N GLY A 196 18.13 4.83 -11.23
CA GLY A 196 16.81 5.03 -10.63
C GLY A 196 16.23 3.85 -9.84
N VAL A 197 16.95 2.73 -9.72
CA VAL A 197 16.48 1.53 -8.99
C VAL A 197 17.48 1.14 -7.92
N PHE A 198 16.99 1.04 -6.70
CA PHE A 198 17.76 0.75 -5.50
C PHE A 198 17.18 -0.46 -4.79
N VAL A 199 18.01 -1.23 -4.10
CA VAL A 199 17.60 -2.45 -3.40
C VAL A 199 18.25 -2.48 -2.04
N SER A 200 17.48 -2.85 -1.02
CA SER A 200 18.05 -3.23 0.26
C SER A 200 18.32 -4.71 0.32
N TYR A 201 19.59 -5.12 0.35
CA TYR A 201 19.96 -6.53 0.44
C TYR A 201 19.74 -7.14 1.83
N GLN A 202 19.35 -6.33 2.83
CA GLN A 202 19.00 -6.83 4.17
C GLN A 202 17.53 -7.22 4.27
N SER A 203 16.64 -6.45 3.63
CA SER A 203 15.20 -6.70 3.62
C SER A 203 14.68 -7.25 2.30
N PHE A 204 15.52 -7.34 1.26
CA PHE A 204 15.12 -7.69 -0.11
C PHE A 204 14.03 -6.77 -0.69
N GLN A 205 13.96 -5.53 -0.22
CA GLN A 205 13.03 -4.53 -0.75
C GLN A 205 13.68 -3.72 -1.86
N TRP A 206 12.92 -3.42 -2.91
CA TRP A 206 13.34 -2.58 -4.04
C TRP A 206 12.66 -1.22 -3.97
N PHE A 207 13.31 -0.19 -4.51
CA PHE A 207 12.89 1.21 -4.39
C PHE A 207 13.11 1.97 -5.71
N MET A 208 12.16 2.82 -6.05
CA MET A 208 12.22 3.81 -7.13
C MET A 208 11.66 5.15 -6.63
N ARG A 209 12.25 6.26 -7.10
CA ARG A 209 11.66 7.59 -6.92
C ARG A 209 11.22 8.13 -8.28
N LYS A 210 10.00 8.64 -8.33
CA LYS A 210 9.47 9.34 -9.50
C LYS A 210 10.01 10.75 -9.52
N ARG A 211 10.55 11.19 -10.65
CA ARG A 211 11.11 12.54 -10.80
C ARG A 211 10.06 13.60 -10.49
N LEU A 212 10.49 14.68 -9.85
CA LEU A 212 9.67 15.87 -9.72
C LEU A 212 9.40 16.45 -11.11
N VAL A 213 8.12 16.60 -11.46
CA VAL A 213 7.70 17.41 -12.59
C VAL A 213 7.50 18.82 -12.04
N ALA A 214 8.10 19.84 -12.68
CA ALA A 214 7.83 21.23 -12.31
C ALA A 214 6.32 21.49 -12.45
N GLN A 215 5.62 21.63 -11.32
CA GLN A 215 4.21 21.94 -11.33
C GLN A 215 4.03 23.38 -11.82
N ALA A 216 3.27 23.58 -12.89
CA ALA A 216 2.60 24.85 -13.12
C ALA A 216 1.72 25.12 -11.90
N GLU A 217 1.82 26.32 -11.33
CA GLU A 217 1.17 26.73 -10.08
C GLU A 217 -0.35 26.51 -10.14
N ALA A 218 -0.82 25.38 -9.64
CA ALA A 218 -2.23 25.19 -9.33
C ALA A 218 -2.49 25.83 -7.96
N THR A 219 -3.33 26.86 -7.97
CA THR A 219 -3.71 27.68 -6.82
C THR A 219 -4.29 26.79 -5.71
N ARG A 220 -3.60 26.71 -4.57
CA ARG A 220 -4.04 25.94 -3.40
C ARG A 220 -5.11 26.73 -2.64
N GLU A 221 -6.37 26.33 -2.75
CA GLU A 221 -7.33 26.61 -1.67
C GLU A 221 -7.06 25.65 -0.51
N ARG A 222 -6.90 26.20 0.70
CA ARG A 222 -6.61 25.44 1.92
C ARG A 222 -7.80 24.54 2.23
N ALA A 223 -7.58 23.22 2.21
CA ALA A 223 -8.50 22.28 2.82
C ALA A 223 -8.53 22.50 4.35
N ASP A 224 -9.74 22.52 4.91
CA ASP A 224 -10.01 22.65 6.34
C ASP A 224 -9.45 21.43 7.11
N PRO A 225 -8.59 21.62 8.14
CA PRO A 225 -8.00 20.52 8.91
C PRO A 225 -9.01 19.70 9.74
N GLY A 226 -10.29 20.04 9.72
CA GLY A 226 -11.33 19.40 10.53
C GLY A 226 -12.00 18.13 9.97
N SER A 227 -11.76 17.73 8.72
CA SER A 227 -12.56 16.66 8.07
C SER A 227 -11.81 15.36 7.80
N GLY A 228 -10.90 14.95 8.69
CA GLY A 228 -10.37 13.59 8.65
C GLY A 228 -11.53 12.61 8.75
N TYR A 229 -11.78 11.84 7.68
CA TYR A 229 -12.72 10.72 7.73
C TYR A 229 -12.21 9.73 8.77
N SER A 230 -12.81 9.79 9.96
CA SER A 230 -12.60 8.80 10.98
C SER A 230 -13.55 7.64 10.73
N CYS A 231 -13.01 6.52 10.27
CA CYS A 231 -13.72 5.24 10.24
C CYS A 231 -13.99 4.67 11.64
N TRP A 232 -13.59 5.37 12.72
CA TRP A 232 -13.57 4.85 14.08
C TRP A 232 -14.20 5.75 15.15
N SER A 233 -14.59 7.00 14.85
CA SER A 233 -14.91 7.99 15.89
C SER A 233 -16.23 8.74 15.73
N ASP A 234 -17.28 8.04 15.33
CA ASP A 234 -18.62 8.22 15.92
C ASP A 234 -19.38 6.93 15.65
N GLY A 235 -20.09 6.44 16.67
CA GLY A 235 -20.69 5.10 16.77
C GLY A 235 -20.92 4.38 15.45
N PHE A 236 -20.21 3.25 15.28
CA PHE A 236 -20.53 2.23 14.30
C PHE A 236 -22.02 1.88 14.49
N ASP A 237 -22.90 2.42 13.64
CA ASP A 237 -24.32 2.10 13.71
C ASP A 237 -24.45 0.61 13.41
N ALA A 238 -24.78 -0.18 14.43
CA ALA A 238 -24.95 -1.63 14.32
C ALA A 238 -25.96 -2.02 13.22
N LYS A 239 -26.77 -1.08 12.73
CA LYS A 239 -27.68 -1.26 11.59
C LYS A 239 -26.99 -1.41 10.24
N LEU A 240 -25.78 -0.90 10.03
CA LEU A 240 -25.08 -1.01 8.73
C LEU A 240 -24.47 -2.39 8.48
N CYS A 241 -24.25 -3.20 9.53
CA CYS A 241 -23.69 -4.53 9.38
C CYS A 241 -24.74 -5.60 9.00
N CYS A 242 -26.04 -5.31 9.13
CA CYS A 242 -27.10 -6.31 8.97
C CYS A 242 -28.44 -5.69 8.53
N ASP A 243 -28.45 -4.77 7.56
CA ASP A 243 -29.73 -4.35 6.96
C ASP A 243 -30.26 -5.45 6.02
N GLU A 244 -30.75 -6.56 6.61
CA GLU A 244 -31.39 -7.66 5.89
C GLU A 244 -32.61 -7.18 5.08
N LYS A 245 -33.23 -6.06 5.47
CA LYS A 245 -34.35 -5.48 4.73
C LYS A 245 -33.91 -4.79 3.45
N LYS A 246 -32.66 -4.34 3.34
CA LYS A 246 -32.13 -3.68 2.14
C LYS A 246 -31.24 -4.59 1.30
N TYR A 247 -30.46 -5.46 1.94
CA TYR A 247 -29.44 -6.29 1.29
C TYR A 247 -29.63 -7.80 1.51
N GLY A 248 -30.67 -8.21 2.26
CA GLY A 248 -31.07 -9.61 2.38
C GLY A 248 -31.90 -10.08 1.19
N PRO A 249 -32.21 -11.38 1.10
CA PRO A 249 -32.85 -12.03 -0.06
C PRO A 249 -34.31 -11.60 -0.35
N GLY A 250 -34.80 -10.52 0.27
CA GLY A 250 -36.09 -9.89 0.00
C GLY A 250 -36.07 -8.36 0.04
N GLY A 251 -34.90 -7.72 -0.07
CA GLY A 251 -34.81 -6.26 -0.08
C GLY A 251 -35.29 -5.64 -1.40
N GLU A 252 -36.06 -4.56 -1.29
CA GLU A 252 -36.49 -3.77 -2.45
C GLU A 252 -35.29 -2.98 -3.01
N ALA A 253 -35.02 -3.18 -4.30
CA ALA A 253 -33.89 -2.62 -5.04
C ALA A 253 -33.91 -1.08 -5.16
#